data_AF-A0A847ZC17-F1
#
_entry.id   AF-A0A847ZC17-F1
#
_cell.length_a   1.000
_cell.length_b   1.000
_cell.length_c   1.000
_cell.angle_alpha   90.00
_cell.angle_beta   90.00
_cell.angle_gamma   90.00
#
_symmetry.space_group_name_H-M   'P 1'
#
loop_
_entity.id
_entity.type
_entity.pdbx_description
1 polymer ?
#
loop_
_entity_poly.entity_id
_entity_poly.type
_entity_poly.pdbx_seq_one_letter_code
_entity_poly.pdbx_strand_id
1 'polypeptide(L)'
;MGNKQGLLKTEDWWSVWLGLFIFILSLGSLVGLDLLGWAVTPKVWTAFSKSIAPASKAYAGLHPLISIILTYLAVMAVLLVGAKALGYNLKKFIYGFTVIFWLTYICTIVGHYAVIAAQTPAEMKKFELDWSLKLTGEAGLILALLVGLFIGNFMPKFADSLKEAARPEWFIKTAIVIMGVGLGVKSAEQLGLATSMMFRGLCAIIEAYLIYWAVVYLIARKFFKFSREWSAPLASGISICGVSASIATGGAIRARPIVPIMVSSLVVIFAVVELIILPFVATEFLSNQPLVAGAWMGLAVKTDGAAVASGQIVESLIYARNAAQGINYQPGWV
;
A
#
# COMPACT_ATOMS: atom_id res chain seq x y z
N MET A 1 -32.60 12.72 11.17
CA MET A 1 -33.09 11.58 10.38
C MET A 1 -31.88 10.87 9.77
N GLY A 2 -31.48 9.74 10.37
CA GLY A 2 -30.27 9.01 9.98
C GLY A 2 -30.42 8.46 8.57
N ASN A 3 -29.54 8.89 7.67
CA ASN A 3 -29.47 8.44 6.30
C ASN A 3 -29.05 6.97 6.30
N LYS A 4 -30.02 6.04 6.36
CA LYS A 4 -29.79 4.60 6.13
C LYS A 4 -29.47 4.41 4.65
N GLN A 5 -28.30 4.89 4.20
CA GLN A 5 -27.73 4.45 2.94
C GLN A 5 -27.58 2.94 3.06
N GLY A 6 -28.27 2.20 2.18
CA GLY A 6 -28.31 0.75 2.25
C GLY A 6 -26.89 0.17 2.18
N LEU A 7 -26.67 -0.93 2.90
CA LEU A 7 -25.40 -1.68 3.02
C LEU A 7 -24.74 -2.09 1.68
N LEU A 8 -25.40 -1.84 0.54
CA LEU A 8 -24.96 -2.19 -0.81
C LEU A 8 -24.81 -0.96 -1.73
N LYS A 9 -25.00 0.26 -1.21
CA LYS A 9 -25.02 1.50 -2.02
C LYS A 9 -23.81 2.40 -1.81
N THR A 10 -22.89 2.05 -0.90
CA THR A 10 -21.70 2.86 -0.63
C THR A 10 -20.43 2.11 -0.97
N GLU A 11 -19.43 2.86 -1.44
CA GLU A 11 -18.08 2.36 -1.74
C GLU A 11 -17.41 1.75 -0.50
N ASP A 12 -17.67 2.33 0.68
CA ASP A 12 -17.15 1.84 1.96
C ASP A 12 -17.64 0.41 2.26
N TRP A 13 -18.94 0.16 2.14
CA TRP A 13 -19.49 -1.18 2.38
C TRP A 13 -19.05 -2.17 1.31
N TRP A 14 -18.95 -1.76 0.06
CA TRP A 14 -18.39 -2.63 -0.98
C TRP A 14 -16.94 -3.00 -0.71
N SER A 15 -16.13 -2.10 -0.15
CA SER A 15 -14.77 -2.43 0.29
C SER A 15 -14.76 -3.55 1.34
N VAL A 16 -15.69 -3.48 2.31
CA VAL A 16 -15.87 -4.50 3.34
C VAL A 16 -16.34 -5.83 2.73
N TRP A 17 -17.37 -5.81 1.88
CA TRP A 17 -17.89 -7.04 1.26
C TRP A 17 -16.86 -7.74 0.39
N LEU A 18 -16.10 -6.99 -0.42
CA LEU A 18 -15.04 -7.55 -1.24
C LEU A 18 -13.90 -8.13 -0.40
N GLY A 19 -13.47 -7.41 0.65
CA GLY A 19 -12.45 -7.90 1.57
C GLY A 19 -12.89 -9.16 2.32
N LEU A 20 -14.12 -9.19 2.83
CA LEU A 20 -14.70 -10.36 3.49
C LEU A 20 -14.87 -11.54 2.55
N PHE A 21 -15.25 -11.30 1.29
CA PHE A 21 -15.35 -12.35 0.28
C PHE A 21 -13.99 -13.02 0.05
N ILE A 22 -12.93 -12.24 -0.17
CA ILE A 22 -11.56 -12.74 -0.33
C ILE A 22 -11.09 -13.46 0.94
N PHE A 23 -11.43 -12.93 2.12
CA PHE A 23 -11.13 -13.59 3.39
C PHE A 23 -11.78 -14.97 3.50
N ILE A 24 -13.08 -15.09 3.22
CA ILE A 24 -13.78 -16.37 3.28
C ILE A 24 -13.15 -17.38 2.31
N LEU A 25 -12.75 -16.95 1.12
CA LEU A 25 -12.01 -17.81 0.19
C LEU A 25 -10.65 -18.23 0.76
N SER A 26 -9.94 -17.33 1.44
CA SER A 26 -8.65 -17.64 2.06
C SER A 26 -8.77 -18.64 3.22
N LEU A 27 -9.89 -18.67 3.95
CA LEU A 27 -10.12 -19.63 5.03
C LEU A 27 -10.13 -21.09 4.54
N GLY A 28 -10.39 -21.32 3.24
CA GLY A 28 -10.25 -22.64 2.64
C GLY A 28 -8.86 -23.25 2.88
N SER A 29 -7.81 -22.43 2.92
CA SER A 29 -6.44 -22.91 3.14
C SER A 29 -6.25 -23.54 4.53
N LEU A 30 -7.03 -23.13 5.54
CA LEU A 30 -6.98 -23.69 6.89
C LEU A 30 -7.50 -25.14 6.95
N VAL A 31 -8.34 -25.52 6.00
CA VAL A 31 -8.89 -26.89 5.86
C VAL A 31 -8.15 -27.66 4.75
N GLY A 32 -7.02 -27.13 4.26
CA GLY A 32 -6.22 -27.74 3.19
C GLY A 32 -6.74 -27.52 1.77
N LEU A 33 -7.79 -26.70 1.59
CA LEU A 33 -8.33 -26.31 0.29
C LEU A 33 -7.73 -24.98 -0.16
N ASP A 34 -6.67 -25.04 -0.96
CA ASP A 34 -6.02 -23.84 -1.50
C ASP A 34 -6.84 -23.22 -2.64
N LEU A 35 -7.79 -22.34 -2.31
CA LEU A 35 -8.70 -21.72 -3.29
C LEU A 35 -8.13 -20.48 -4.00
N LEU A 36 -6.98 -19.97 -3.57
CA LEU A 36 -6.38 -18.72 -4.09
C LEU A 36 -4.94 -18.90 -4.59
N GLY A 37 -4.31 -20.06 -4.36
CA GLY A 37 -2.91 -20.31 -4.71
C GLY A 37 -2.59 -20.35 -6.19
N TRP A 38 -3.61 -20.36 -7.05
CA TRP A 38 -3.48 -20.19 -8.51
C TRP A 38 -3.22 -18.73 -8.91
N ALA A 39 -3.40 -17.76 -7.99
CA ALA A 39 -3.15 -16.35 -8.25
C ALA A 39 -1.67 -16.10 -8.59
N VAL A 40 -1.42 -15.17 -9.51
CA VAL A 40 -0.07 -14.91 -10.00
C VAL A 40 0.74 -14.11 -8.99
N THR A 41 1.98 -14.54 -8.77
CA THR A 41 2.96 -13.86 -7.93
C THR A 41 4.22 -13.58 -8.75
N PRO A 42 4.69 -12.32 -8.80
CA PRO A 42 5.99 -11.97 -9.37
C PRO A 42 7.14 -12.68 -8.65
N LYS A 43 8.18 -13.05 -9.39
CA LYS A 43 9.40 -13.67 -8.86
C LYS A 43 10.62 -12.97 -9.42
N VAL A 44 11.69 -12.89 -8.63
CA VAL A 44 12.96 -12.32 -9.10
C VAL A 44 13.49 -13.14 -10.27
N TRP A 45 13.82 -12.48 -11.38
CA TRP A 45 14.09 -13.16 -12.64
C TRP A 45 15.25 -12.54 -13.44
N THR A 46 15.99 -13.40 -14.15
CA THR A 46 16.93 -13.03 -15.23
C THR A 46 16.37 -13.40 -16.60
N ALA A 47 15.66 -14.53 -16.69
CA ALA A 47 14.89 -14.94 -17.86
C ALA A 47 13.41 -14.61 -17.68
N PHE A 48 12.82 -13.90 -18.65
CA PHE A 48 11.44 -13.42 -18.58
C PHE A 48 10.40 -14.53 -18.34
N SER A 49 10.66 -15.76 -18.82
CA SER A 49 9.79 -16.92 -18.59
C SER A 49 9.62 -17.32 -17.12
N LYS A 50 10.53 -16.87 -16.24
CA LYS A 50 10.49 -17.11 -14.78
C LYS A 50 10.01 -15.88 -13.98
N SER A 51 9.57 -14.82 -14.65
CA SER A 51 9.15 -13.56 -14.01
C SER A 51 7.90 -13.69 -13.13
N ILE A 52 7.06 -14.68 -13.43
CA ILE A 52 5.80 -14.92 -12.73
C ILE A 52 5.61 -16.42 -12.46
N ALA A 53 4.96 -16.73 -11.35
CA ALA A 53 4.56 -18.09 -11.00
C ALA A 53 3.26 -18.06 -10.17
N PRO A 54 2.50 -19.16 -10.10
CA PRO A 54 1.42 -19.30 -9.13
C PRO A 54 1.91 -19.08 -7.69
N ALA A 55 1.06 -18.49 -6.85
CA ALA A 55 1.38 -18.17 -5.46
C ALA A 55 1.73 -19.42 -4.64
N SER A 56 1.08 -20.54 -4.93
CA SER A 56 1.24 -21.80 -4.20
C SER A 56 1.90 -22.89 -5.03
N LYS A 57 2.71 -23.72 -4.36
CA LYS A 57 3.33 -24.91 -4.96
C LYS A 57 2.29 -25.96 -5.37
N ALA A 58 1.10 -25.96 -4.78
CA ALA A 58 0.01 -26.86 -5.17
C ALA A 58 -0.41 -26.66 -6.63
N TYR A 59 -0.20 -25.46 -7.17
CA TYR A 59 -0.53 -25.09 -8.54
C TYR A 59 0.70 -25.01 -9.46
N ALA A 60 1.83 -25.63 -9.09
CA ALA A 60 3.06 -25.57 -9.88
C ALA A 60 2.92 -26.12 -11.32
N GLY A 61 1.93 -26.98 -11.59
CA GLY A 61 1.61 -27.49 -12.93
C GLY A 61 0.83 -26.50 -13.81
N LEU A 62 0.33 -25.40 -13.25
CA LEU A 62 -0.43 -24.39 -13.99
C LEU A 62 0.53 -23.43 -14.69
N HIS A 63 0.33 -23.22 -15.99
CA HIS A 63 1.19 -22.35 -16.78
C HIS A 63 1.13 -20.89 -16.27
N PRO A 64 2.27 -20.19 -16.08
CA PRO A 64 2.28 -18.85 -15.49
C PRO A 64 1.43 -17.82 -16.23
N LEU A 65 1.37 -17.88 -17.56
CA LEU A 65 0.48 -17.02 -18.35
C LEU A 65 -1.01 -17.25 -18.07
N ILE A 66 -1.39 -18.50 -17.78
CA ILE A 66 -2.78 -18.82 -17.39
C ILE A 66 -3.04 -18.24 -16.00
N SER A 67 -2.08 -18.30 -15.09
CA SER A 67 -2.20 -17.74 -13.73
C SER A 67 -2.48 -16.23 -13.76
N ILE A 68 -1.75 -15.45 -14.56
CA ILE A 68 -1.99 -13.99 -14.66
C ILE A 68 -3.34 -13.66 -15.31
N ILE A 69 -3.74 -14.42 -16.34
CA ILE A 69 -5.04 -14.23 -16.99
C ILE A 69 -6.18 -14.58 -16.02
N LEU A 70 -6.08 -15.69 -15.29
CA LEU A 70 -7.06 -16.07 -14.28
C LEU A 70 -7.13 -15.02 -13.17
N THR A 71 -5.99 -14.50 -12.73
CA THR A 71 -5.93 -13.45 -11.70
C THR A 71 -6.65 -12.19 -12.17
N TYR A 72 -6.34 -11.76 -13.40
CA TYR A 72 -7.02 -10.64 -14.03
C TYR A 72 -8.54 -10.87 -14.10
N LEU A 73 -8.99 -12.02 -14.62
CA LEU A 73 -10.40 -12.32 -14.79
C LEU A 73 -11.14 -12.40 -13.45
N ALA A 74 -10.54 -13.03 -12.44
CA ALA A 74 -11.16 -13.16 -11.13
C ALA A 74 -11.28 -11.81 -10.41
N VAL A 75 -10.20 -11.02 -10.39
CA VAL A 75 -10.24 -9.68 -9.76
C VAL A 75 -11.21 -8.77 -10.52
N MET A 76 -11.19 -8.80 -11.86
CA MET A 76 -12.16 -8.07 -12.68
C MET A 76 -13.59 -8.51 -12.35
N ALA A 77 -13.87 -9.81 -12.29
CA ALA A 77 -15.23 -10.31 -12.02
C ALA A 77 -15.74 -9.85 -10.65
N VAL A 78 -14.89 -9.96 -9.62
CA VAL A 78 -15.21 -9.51 -8.25
C VAL A 78 -15.47 -8.01 -8.21
N LEU A 79 -14.61 -7.21 -8.85
CA LEU A 79 -14.80 -5.76 -8.93
C LEU A 79 -16.01 -5.37 -9.77
N LEU A 80 -16.36 -6.11 -10.83
CA LEU A 80 -17.54 -5.79 -11.65
C LEU A 80 -18.85 -5.94 -10.87
N VAL A 81 -18.91 -6.87 -9.92
CA VAL A 81 -20.07 -6.99 -9.02
C VAL A 81 -20.25 -5.70 -8.21
N GLY A 82 -19.16 -5.19 -7.62
CA GLY A 82 -19.18 -3.93 -6.88
C GLY A 82 -19.43 -2.72 -7.77
N ALA A 83 -18.78 -2.64 -8.93
CA ALA A 83 -18.94 -1.55 -9.88
C ALA A 83 -20.37 -1.45 -10.42
N LYS A 84 -21.02 -2.60 -10.67
CA LYS A 84 -22.43 -2.66 -11.09
C LYS A 84 -23.36 -2.15 -9.99
N ALA A 85 -23.12 -2.54 -8.74
CA ALA A 85 -23.94 -2.11 -7.61
C ALA A 85 -23.75 -0.63 -7.26
N LEU A 86 -22.56 -0.08 -7.49
CA LEU A 86 -22.24 1.34 -7.35
C LEU A 86 -22.71 2.20 -8.54
N GLY A 87 -23.24 1.57 -9.60
CA GLY A 87 -23.78 2.27 -10.76
C GLY A 87 -22.72 2.83 -11.72
N TYR A 88 -21.49 2.30 -11.68
CA TYR A 88 -20.41 2.72 -12.59
C TYR A 88 -20.65 2.23 -14.03
N ASN A 89 -20.05 2.93 -14.99
CA ASN A 89 -20.09 2.51 -16.39
C ASN A 89 -19.19 1.29 -16.60
N LEU A 90 -19.80 0.09 -16.66
CA LEU A 90 -19.06 -1.17 -16.74
C LEU A 90 -18.10 -1.24 -17.94
N LYS A 91 -18.46 -0.70 -19.11
CA LYS A 91 -17.56 -0.74 -20.28
C LYS A 91 -16.30 0.09 -20.05
N LYS A 92 -16.46 1.32 -19.53
CA LYS A 92 -15.34 2.20 -19.20
C LYS A 92 -14.53 1.66 -18.02
N PHE A 93 -15.20 1.07 -17.04
CA PHE A 93 -14.57 0.43 -15.89
C PHE A 93 -13.69 -0.75 -16.33
N ILE A 94 -14.22 -1.66 -17.17
CA ILE A 94 -13.46 -2.79 -17.73
C ILE A 94 -12.23 -2.26 -18.46
N TYR A 95 -12.40 -1.34 -19.40
CA TYR A 95 -11.28 -0.77 -20.14
C TYR A 95 -10.22 -0.15 -19.21
N GLY A 96 -10.64 0.71 -18.29
CA GLY A 96 -9.74 1.40 -17.36
C GLY A 96 -9.00 0.42 -16.44
N PHE A 97 -9.72 -0.56 -15.88
CA PHE A 97 -9.13 -1.55 -14.99
C PHE A 97 -8.15 -2.45 -15.74
N THR A 98 -8.47 -2.88 -16.96
CA THR A 98 -7.54 -3.67 -17.79
C THR A 98 -6.23 -2.94 -18.00
N VAL A 99 -6.28 -1.67 -18.42
CA VAL A 99 -5.08 -0.88 -18.65
C VAL A 99 -4.28 -0.73 -17.36
N ILE A 100 -4.93 -0.35 -16.25
CA ILE A 100 -4.26 -0.18 -14.95
C ILE A 100 -3.65 -1.50 -14.48
N PHE A 101 -4.37 -2.62 -14.57
CA PHE A 101 -3.90 -3.93 -14.14
C PHE A 101 -2.62 -4.33 -14.88
N TRP A 102 -2.61 -4.24 -16.21
CA TRP A 102 -1.44 -4.63 -16.99
C TRP A 102 -0.27 -3.67 -16.78
N LEU A 103 -0.51 -2.35 -16.68
CA LEU A 103 0.54 -1.39 -16.35
C LEU A 103 1.17 -1.70 -14.99
N THR A 104 0.35 -2.00 -13.97
CA THR A 104 0.84 -2.38 -12.65
C THR A 104 1.67 -3.65 -12.71
N TYR A 105 1.19 -4.72 -13.36
CA TYR A 105 1.96 -5.97 -13.48
C TYR A 105 3.25 -5.80 -14.29
N ILE A 106 3.25 -4.99 -15.34
CA ILE A 106 4.48 -4.65 -16.08
C ILE A 106 5.47 -3.97 -15.15
N CYS A 107 5.03 -2.95 -14.39
CA CYS A 107 5.91 -2.25 -13.45
C CYS A 107 6.44 -3.20 -12.37
N THR A 108 5.60 -4.07 -11.82
CA THR A 108 6.01 -5.05 -10.81
C THR A 108 6.98 -6.09 -11.38
N ILE A 109 6.74 -6.60 -12.59
CA ILE A 109 7.65 -7.54 -13.26
C ILE A 109 8.99 -6.88 -13.53
N VAL A 110 9.01 -5.64 -14.04
CA VAL A 110 10.25 -4.88 -14.26
C VAL A 110 10.98 -4.66 -12.93
N GLY A 111 10.27 -4.29 -11.86
CA GLY A 111 10.85 -4.13 -10.53
C GLY A 111 11.51 -5.42 -10.00
N HIS A 112 10.96 -6.59 -10.35
CA HIS A 112 11.52 -7.90 -9.99
C HIS A 112 12.64 -8.39 -10.92
N TYR A 113 13.09 -7.58 -11.88
CA TYR A 113 14.26 -7.93 -12.68
C TYR A 113 15.49 -8.04 -11.77
N ALA A 114 16.28 -9.10 -11.92
CA ALA A 114 17.32 -9.45 -10.95
C ALA A 114 18.40 -8.36 -10.79
N VAL A 115 18.72 -7.60 -11.83
CA VAL A 115 19.65 -6.45 -11.75
C VAL A 115 19.09 -5.31 -10.88
N ILE A 116 17.77 -5.25 -10.70
CA ILE A 116 17.09 -4.26 -9.87
C ILE A 116 16.90 -4.83 -8.45
N ALA A 117 16.37 -6.05 -8.37
CA ALA A 117 15.86 -6.63 -7.15
C ALA A 117 16.89 -7.40 -6.32
N ALA A 118 17.95 -7.96 -6.92
CA ALA A 118 18.91 -8.77 -6.17
C ALA A 118 19.68 -7.91 -5.17
N GLN A 119 19.68 -8.28 -3.89
CA GLN A 119 20.30 -7.44 -2.87
C GLN A 119 21.43 -8.17 -2.14
N THR A 120 21.31 -9.48 -1.95
CA THR A 120 22.33 -10.26 -1.22
C THR A 120 23.44 -10.78 -2.15
N PRO A 121 24.68 -10.95 -1.65
CA PRO A 121 25.74 -11.63 -2.41
C PRO A 121 25.37 -13.04 -2.85
N ALA A 122 24.52 -13.74 -2.07
CA ALA A 122 24.01 -15.06 -2.40
C ALA A 122 23.04 -15.03 -3.60
N GLU A 123 22.14 -14.04 -3.64
CA GLU A 123 21.24 -13.84 -4.78
C GLU A 123 21.99 -13.40 -6.03
N MET A 124 22.95 -12.47 -5.90
CA MET A 124 23.78 -12.05 -7.03
C MET A 124 24.58 -13.22 -7.61
N LYS A 125 25.13 -14.11 -6.76
CA LYS A 125 25.74 -15.37 -7.22
C LYS A 125 24.74 -16.32 -7.88
N LYS A 126 23.53 -16.46 -7.32
CA LYS A 126 22.47 -17.31 -7.89
C LYS A 126 22.02 -16.87 -9.28
N PHE A 127 22.07 -15.56 -9.55
CA PHE A 127 21.68 -14.98 -10.82
C PHE A 127 22.86 -14.61 -11.73
N GLU A 128 24.10 -14.95 -11.34
CA GLU A 128 25.34 -14.66 -12.07
C GLU A 128 25.49 -13.16 -12.40
N LEU A 129 25.22 -12.30 -11.40
CA LEU A 129 25.27 -10.85 -11.52
C LEU A 129 26.50 -10.26 -10.84
N ASP A 130 27.21 -9.38 -11.54
CA ASP A 130 28.33 -8.60 -11.00
C ASP A 130 27.87 -7.35 -10.23
N TRP A 131 26.68 -6.83 -10.57
CA TRP A 131 26.14 -5.61 -10.00
C TRP A 131 24.60 -5.63 -9.95
N SER A 132 24.03 -4.94 -8.97
CA SER A 132 22.58 -4.74 -8.81
C SER A 132 22.28 -3.40 -8.14
N LEU A 133 21.10 -2.83 -8.43
CA LEU A 133 20.57 -1.61 -7.81
C LEU A 133 20.15 -1.81 -6.34
N LYS A 134 19.99 -3.06 -5.89
CA LYS A 134 19.61 -3.40 -4.50
C LYS A 134 18.30 -2.75 -4.04
N LEU A 135 17.33 -2.63 -4.94
CA LEU A 135 16.04 -1.98 -4.72
C LEU A 135 14.89 -2.95 -4.39
N THR A 136 15.19 -4.24 -4.25
CA THR A 136 14.24 -5.35 -4.07
C THR A 136 13.17 -5.42 -5.18
N GLY A 137 12.26 -6.39 -5.10
CA GLY A 137 11.13 -6.47 -6.04
C GLY A 137 10.14 -5.30 -5.92
N GLU A 138 10.14 -4.63 -4.77
CA GLU A 138 9.23 -3.50 -4.47
C GLU A 138 9.60 -2.22 -5.20
N ALA A 139 10.75 -2.18 -5.88
CA ALA A 139 11.07 -1.17 -6.89
C ALA A 139 9.95 -0.97 -7.92
N GLY A 140 9.16 -2.03 -8.17
CA GLY A 140 8.00 -1.98 -9.05
C GLY A 140 6.91 -1.00 -8.59
N LEU A 141 6.75 -0.78 -7.28
CA LEU A 141 5.80 0.20 -6.73
C LEU A 141 6.26 1.63 -7.02
N ILE A 142 7.56 1.90 -6.88
CA ILE A 142 8.17 3.19 -7.23
C ILE A 142 8.02 3.44 -8.74
N LEU A 143 8.27 2.42 -9.57
CA LEU A 143 8.09 2.52 -11.01
C LEU A 143 6.62 2.79 -11.39
N ALA A 144 5.67 2.11 -10.76
CA ALA A 144 4.25 2.33 -10.97
C ALA A 144 3.83 3.77 -10.61
N LEU A 145 4.39 4.33 -9.53
CA LEU A 145 4.19 5.73 -9.15
C LEU A 145 4.73 6.70 -10.23
N LEU A 146 5.95 6.48 -10.72
CA LEU A 146 6.56 7.31 -11.76
C LEU A 146 5.76 7.24 -13.08
N VAL A 147 5.32 6.04 -13.48
CA VAL A 147 4.49 5.84 -14.67
C VAL A 147 3.13 6.53 -14.50
N GLY A 148 2.50 6.39 -13.33
CA GLY A 148 1.24 7.06 -13.02
C GLY A 148 1.37 8.59 -13.05
N LEU A 149 2.45 9.14 -12.49
CA LEU A 149 2.74 10.57 -12.53
C LEU A 149 2.99 11.05 -13.97
N PHE A 150 3.73 10.26 -14.76
CA PHE A 150 3.97 10.58 -16.17
C PHE A 150 2.66 10.62 -16.96
N ILE A 151 1.81 9.60 -16.83
CA ILE A 151 0.51 9.54 -17.51
C ILE A 151 -0.38 10.71 -17.07
N GLY A 152 -0.45 11.00 -15.77
CA GLY A 152 -1.28 12.06 -15.22
C GLY A 152 -0.89 13.47 -15.69
N ASN A 153 0.41 13.73 -15.87
CA ASN A 153 0.90 15.06 -16.24
C ASN A 153 1.08 15.26 -17.76
N PHE A 154 1.56 14.24 -18.47
CA PHE A 154 1.89 14.35 -19.90
C PHE A 154 0.83 13.76 -20.83
N MET A 155 -0.09 12.92 -20.33
CA MET A 155 -1.12 12.27 -21.12
C MET A 155 -2.53 12.43 -20.52
N PRO A 156 -3.02 13.66 -20.28
CA PRO A 156 -4.26 13.90 -19.54
C PRO A 156 -5.49 13.25 -20.18
N LYS A 157 -5.59 13.25 -21.53
CA LYS A 157 -6.70 12.57 -22.24
C LYS A 157 -6.72 11.06 -21.98
N PHE A 158 -5.55 10.46 -21.86
CA PHE A 158 -5.43 9.04 -21.53
C PHE A 158 -5.79 8.81 -20.06
N ALA A 159 -5.28 9.63 -19.13
CA ALA A 159 -5.64 9.57 -17.72
C ALA A 159 -7.16 9.71 -17.50
N ASP A 160 -7.81 10.65 -18.19
CA ASP A 160 -9.26 10.85 -18.15
C ASP A 160 -10.04 9.62 -18.64
N SER A 161 -9.50 8.89 -19.62
CA SER A 161 -10.13 7.64 -20.10
C SER A 161 -10.11 6.51 -19.06
N LEU A 162 -9.18 6.56 -18.09
CA LEU A 162 -9.03 5.56 -17.02
C LEU A 162 -9.80 5.94 -15.75
N LYS A 163 -10.35 7.15 -15.68
CA LYS A 163 -10.95 7.74 -14.47
C LYS A 163 -12.10 6.92 -13.88
N GLU A 164 -12.81 6.14 -14.69
CA GLU A 164 -13.89 5.27 -14.19
C GLU A 164 -13.36 4.16 -13.27
N ALA A 165 -12.20 3.60 -13.61
CA ALA A 165 -11.56 2.52 -12.86
C ALA A 165 -10.54 3.01 -11.82
N ALA A 166 -9.97 4.21 -12.00
CA ALA A 166 -9.03 4.83 -11.06
C ALA A 166 -9.76 5.30 -9.78
N ARG A 167 -10.13 4.35 -8.92
CA ARG A 167 -10.81 4.55 -7.63
C ARG A 167 -9.86 4.19 -6.48
N PRO A 168 -8.87 5.04 -6.16
CA PRO A 168 -7.86 4.73 -5.17
C PRO A 168 -8.45 4.46 -3.78
N GLU A 169 -9.47 5.22 -3.36
CA GLU A 169 -10.15 4.98 -2.07
C GLU A 169 -10.75 3.59 -1.98
N TRP A 170 -11.50 3.15 -2.99
CA TRP A 170 -12.10 1.81 -3.02
C TRP A 170 -11.05 0.70 -2.91
N PHE A 171 -9.96 0.79 -3.66
CA PHE A 171 -8.90 -0.21 -3.65
C PHE A 171 -8.14 -0.23 -2.32
N ILE A 172 -7.79 0.94 -1.78
CA ILE A 172 -7.07 1.06 -0.51
C ILE A 172 -7.93 0.54 0.63
N LYS A 173 -9.21 0.92 0.71
CA LYS A 173 -10.14 0.43 1.75
C LYS A 173 -10.29 -1.08 1.68
N THR A 174 -10.44 -1.64 0.47
CA THR A 174 -10.53 -3.10 0.27
C THR A 174 -9.23 -3.79 0.73
N ALA A 175 -8.08 -3.24 0.36
CA ALA A 175 -6.78 -3.76 0.78
C ALA A 175 -6.58 -3.73 2.30
N ILE A 176 -7.00 -2.64 2.98
CA ILE A 176 -6.93 -2.54 4.45
C ILE A 176 -7.79 -3.60 5.13
N VAL A 177 -8.99 -3.89 4.60
CA VAL A 177 -9.85 -4.97 5.14
C VAL A 177 -9.16 -6.33 5.00
N ILE A 178 -8.58 -6.63 3.84
CA ILE A 178 -7.84 -7.88 3.60
C ILE A 178 -6.59 -7.96 4.48
N MET A 179 -5.87 -6.84 4.65
CA MET A 179 -4.69 -6.76 5.51
C MET A 179 -5.06 -6.97 6.99
N GLY A 180 -6.15 -6.38 7.46
CA GLY A 180 -6.63 -6.54 8.84
C GLY A 180 -6.94 -8.00 9.18
N VAL A 181 -7.49 -8.73 8.21
CA VAL A 181 -7.66 -10.19 8.30
C VAL A 181 -6.31 -10.91 8.44
N GLY A 182 -5.33 -10.59 7.58
CA GLY A 182 -4.00 -11.19 7.64
C GLY A 182 -3.28 -10.93 8.97
N LEU A 183 -3.41 -9.71 9.50
CA LEU A 183 -2.94 -9.35 10.84
C LEU A 183 -3.65 -10.13 11.94
N GLY A 184 -4.97 -10.35 11.81
CA GLY A 184 -5.74 -11.16 12.76
C GLY A 184 -5.25 -12.60 12.84
N VAL A 185 -4.98 -13.23 11.69
CA VAL A 185 -4.42 -14.60 11.64
C VAL A 185 -3.03 -14.65 12.27
N LYS A 186 -2.13 -13.74 11.89
CA LYS A 186 -0.77 -13.67 12.48
C LYS A 186 -0.79 -13.39 13.98
N SER A 187 -1.70 -12.53 14.43
CA SER A 187 -1.87 -12.22 15.85
C SER A 187 -2.31 -13.45 16.65
N ALA A 188 -3.12 -14.33 16.04
CA ALA A 188 -3.52 -15.59 16.67
C ALA A 188 -2.36 -16.60 16.77
N GLU A 189 -1.43 -16.59 15.81
CA GLU A 189 -0.24 -17.45 15.83
C GLU A 189 0.78 -17.06 16.92
N GLN A 190 0.96 -15.75 17.18
CA GLN A 190 1.90 -15.27 18.20
C GLN A 190 1.29 -14.15 19.07
N LEU A 191 0.45 -14.56 20.01
CA LEU A 191 -0.25 -13.66 20.95
C LEU A 191 0.70 -12.69 21.70
N GLY A 192 1.90 -13.14 22.07
CA GLY A 192 2.88 -12.29 22.77
C GLY A 192 3.38 -11.12 21.92
N LEU A 193 3.62 -11.34 20.62
CA LEU A 193 3.99 -10.28 19.69
C LEU A 193 2.78 -9.39 19.36
N ALA A 194 1.59 -9.98 19.24
CA ALA A 194 0.35 -9.23 19.04
C ALA A 194 0.07 -8.22 20.16
N THR A 195 0.27 -8.59 21.43
CA THR A 195 0.12 -7.66 22.56
C THR A 195 1.11 -6.50 22.47
N SER A 196 2.37 -6.78 22.10
CA SER A 196 3.39 -5.73 21.94
C SER A 196 3.06 -4.77 20.79
N MET A 197 2.48 -5.27 19.69
CA MET A 197 2.05 -4.48 18.56
C MET A 197 0.83 -3.61 18.89
N MET A 198 -0.17 -4.18 19.56
CA MET A 198 -1.35 -3.43 20.03
C MET A 198 -0.95 -2.31 20.99
N PHE A 199 -0.05 -2.60 21.94
CA PHE A 199 0.44 -1.60 22.88
C PHE A 199 1.20 -0.48 22.15
N ARG A 200 2.08 -0.82 21.20
CA ARG A 200 2.77 0.19 20.37
C ARG A 200 1.81 1.00 19.52
N GLY A 201 0.77 0.38 18.96
CA GLY A 201 -0.29 1.09 18.25
C GLY A 201 -1.00 2.11 19.15
N LEU A 202 -1.33 1.73 20.38
CA LEU A 202 -1.92 2.64 21.37
C LEU A 202 -0.97 3.78 21.72
N CYS A 203 0.30 3.49 22.01
CA CYS A 203 1.32 4.51 22.25
C CYS A 203 1.45 5.47 21.07
N ALA A 204 1.45 4.95 19.85
CA ALA A 204 1.56 5.74 18.63
C ALA A 204 0.35 6.67 18.44
N ILE A 205 -0.87 6.23 18.75
CA ILE A 205 -2.07 7.08 18.71
C ILE A 205 -1.95 8.22 19.74
N ILE A 206 -1.55 7.89 20.97
CA ILE A 206 -1.37 8.87 22.05
C ILE A 206 -0.29 9.88 21.66
N GLU A 207 0.85 9.42 21.15
CA GLU A 207 1.96 10.26 20.71
C GLU A 207 1.56 11.16 19.54
N ALA A 208 0.91 10.60 18.51
CA ALA A 208 0.45 11.35 17.35
C ALA A 208 -0.50 12.49 17.75
N TYR A 209 -1.45 12.20 18.64
CA TYR A 209 -2.45 13.19 19.04
C TYR A 209 -1.94 14.19 20.08
N LEU A 210 -1.24 13.74 21.13
CA LEU A 210 -0.84 14.62 22.24
C LEU A 210 0.48 15.35 21.96
N ILE A 211 1.41 14.72 21.25
CA ILE A 211 2.76 15.25 21.04
C ILE A 211 2.86 15.85 19.65
N TYR A 212 2.73 15.05 18.59
CA TYR A 212 2.99 15.53 17.24
C TYR A 212 2.03 16.66 16.86
N TRP A 213 0.73 16.50 17.11
CA TRP A 213 -0.25 17.56 16.84
C TRP A 213 0.07 18.87 17.58
N ALA A 214 0.35 18.79 18.89
CA ALA A 214 0.64 19.96 19.71
C ALA A 214 1.92 20.65 19.25
N VAL A 215 2.98 19.88 18.98
CA VAL A 215 4.27 20.41 18.50
C VAL A 215 4.12 21.07 17.15
N VAL A 216 3.50 20.41 16.16
CA VAL A 216 3.30 20.97 14.83
C VAL A 216 2.42 22.22 14.90
N TYR A 217 1.36 22.21 15.72
CA TYR A 217 0.52 23.39 15.93
C TYR A 217 1.31 24.56 16.53
N LEU A 218 2.13 24.29 17.55
CA LEU A 218 2.97 25.32 18.19
C LEU A 218 4.02 25.88 17.23
N ILE A 219 4.67 25.03 16.43
CA ILE A 219 5.64 25.46 15.39
C ILE A 219 4.93 26.32 14.34
N ALA A 220 3.78 25.89 13.83
CA ALA A 220 3.01 26.64 12.86
C ALA A 220 2.59 28.03 13.40
N ARG A 221 2.16 28.09 14.66
CA ARG A 221 1.71 29.34 15.30
C ARG A 221 2.86 30.27 15.72
N LYS A 222 3.93 29.73 16.30
CA LYS A 222 4.99 30.52 16.94
C LYS A 222 6.12 30.86 15.98
N PHE A 223 6.53 29.92 15.13
CA PHE A 223 7.66 30.11 14.22
C PHE A 223 7.19 30.65 12.87
N PHE A 224 6.24 29.96 12.23
CA PHE A 224 5.72 30.35 10.91
C PHE A 224 4.61 31.41 10.96
N LYS A 225 4.13 31.74 12.18
CA LYS A 225 3.10 32.76 12.42
C LYS A 225 1.81 32.55 11.61
N PHE A 226 1.46 31.30 11.31
CA PHE A 226 0.21 30.97 10.64
C PHE A 226 -0.99 31.29 11.52
N SER A 227 -2.13 31.58 10.88
CA SER A 227 -3.39 31.77 11.60
C SER A 227 -3.87 30.44 12.20
N ARG A 228 -4.80 30.51 13.16
CA ARG A 228 -5.43 29.31 13.74
C ARG A 228 -6.12 28.46 12.68
N GLU A 229 -6.73 29.14 11.71
CA GLU A 229 -7.43 28.53 10.57
C GLU A 229 -6.51 27.64 9.74
N TRP A 230 -5.24 28.03 9.53
CA TRP A 230 -4.24 27.24 8.80
C TRP A 230 -3.53 26.22 9.70
N SER A 231 -3.20 26.61 10.93
CA SER A 231 -2.35 25.80 11.81
C SER A 231 -3.04 24.52 12.28
N ALA A 232 -4.34 24.56 12.53
CA ALA A 232 -5.07 23.37 13.01
C ALA A 232 -5.23 22.29 11.92
N PRO A 233 -5.71 22.59 10.70
CA PRO A 233 -5.75 21.61 9.61
C PRO A 233 -4.37 21.12 9.19
N LEU A 234 -3.34 21.97 9.26
CA LEU A 234 -1.95 21.59 9.00
C LEU A 234 -1.43 20.60 10.06
N ALA A 235 -1.62 20.90 11.35
CA ALA A 235 -1.21 20.02 12.43
C ALA A 235 -1.94 18.67 12.38
N SER A 236 -3.25 18.67 12.13
CA SER A 236 -4.01 17.43 11.99
C SER A 236 -3.57 16.61 10.77
N GLY A 237 -3.32 17.27 9.64
CA GLY A 237 -2.86 16.59 8.43
C GLY A 237 -1.49 15.94 8.62
N ILE A 238 -0.53 16.66 9.18
CA ILE A 238 0.84 16.15 9.39
C ILE A 238 0.90 15.11 10.50
N SER A 239 0.05 15.18 11.52
CA SER A 239 0.20 14.29 12.69
C SER A 239 -0.61 13.00 12.62
N ILE A 240 -1.66 12.92 11.81
CA ILE A 240 -2.59 11.78 11.80
C ILE A 240 -2.59 11.12 10.40
N CYS A 241 -3.71 11.16 9.68
CA CYS A 241 -3.96 10.46 8.42
C CYS A 241 -3.94 11.39 7.19
N GLY A 242 -3.25 12.53 7.28
CA GLY A 242 -3.07 13.41 6.14
C GLY A 242 -4.35 14.13 5.71
N VAL A 243 -4.83 13.78 4.53
CA VAL A 243 -5.93 14.46 3.82
C VAL A 243 -7.23 14.43 4.64
N SER A 244 -7.63 13.26 5.12
CA SER A 244 -8.90 13.10 5.85
C SER A 244 -8.89 13.85 7.19
N ALA A 245 -7.78 13.79 7.94
CA ALA A 245 -7.60 14.57 9.16
C ALA A 245 -7.63 16.08 8.92
N SER A 246 -7.01 16.56 7.82
CA SER A 246 -7.01 17.97 7.46
C SER A 246 -8.41 18.46 7.13
N ILE A 247 -9.15 17.72 6.28
CA ILE A 247 -10.52 18.04 5.88
C ILE A 247 -11.46 18.00 7.09
N ALA A 248 -11.40 16.96 7.91
CA ALA A 248 -12.23 16.84 9.11
C ALA A 248 -11.99 17.99 10.09
N THR A 249 -10.71 18.34 10.33
CA THR A 249 -10.35 19.47 11.20
C THR A 249 -10.82 20.80 10.62
N GLY A 250 -10.63 21.01 9.31
CA GLY A 250 -11.11 22.19 8.61
C GLY A 250 -12.62 22.36 8.72
N GLY A 251 -13.39 21.27 8.59
CA GLY A 251 -14.83 21.25 8.82
C GLY A 251 -15.21 21.57 10.27
N ALA A 252 -14.51 20.98 11.24
CA ALA A 252 -14.77 21.18 12.67
C ALA A 252 -14.56 22.64 13.13
N ILE A 253 -13.49 23.28 12.64
CA ILE A 253 -13.20 24.69 12.97
C ILE A 253 -13.86 25.70 12.03
N ARG A 254 -14.64 25.22 11.04
CA ARG A 254 -15.26 26.04 9.99
C ARG A 254 -14.25 26.90 9.22
N ALA A 255 -13.10 26.33 8.89
CA ALA A 255 -12.11 26.96 8.03
C ALA A 255 -12.66 27.15 6.61
N ARG A 256 -12.13 28.13 5.88
CA ARG A 256 -12.44 28.28 4.45
C ARG A 256 -12.04 27.00 3.70
N PRO A 257 -12.88 26.48 2.78
CA PRO A 257 -12.62 25.21 2.10
C PRO A 257 -11.24 25.13 1.43
N ILE A 258 -10.70 26.25 0.94
CA ILE A 258 -9.38 26.31 0.34
C ILE A 258 -8.26 25.87 1.30
N VAL A 259 -8.39 26.10 2.60
CA VAL A 259 -7.34 25.80 3.59
C VAL A 259 -7.07 24.29 3.70
N PRO A 260 -8.04 23.43 4.08
CA PRO A 260 -7.81 22.00 4.13
C PRO A 260 -7.52 21.40 2.75
N ILE A 261 -8.02 21.98 1.65
CA ILE A 261 -7.68 21.53 0.29
C ILE A 261 -6.19 21.73 0.02
N MET A 262 -5.65 22.93 0.28
CA MET A 262 -4.24 23.24 0.05
C MET A 262 -3.31 22.40 0.94
N VAL A 263 -3.67 22.22 2.21
CA VAL A 263 -2.92 21.34 3.12
C VAL A 263 -2.93 19.91 2.61
N SER A 264 -4.08 19.41 2.16
CA SER A 264 -4.22 18.06 1.62
C SER A 264 -3.37 17.86 0.36
N SER A 265 -3.36 18.84 -0.55
CA SER A 265 -2.50 18.79 -1.75
C SER A 265 -1.02 18.74 -1.38
N LEU A 266 -0.58 19.54 -0.40
CA LEU A 266 0.81 19.49 0.09
C LEU A 266 1.15 18.13 0.69
N VAL A 267 0.27 17.57 1.52
CA VAL A 267 0.46 16.24 2.13
C VAL A 267 0.68 15.17 1.06
N VAL A 268 -0.10 15.18 -0.01
CA VAL A 268 0.05 14.18 -1.10
C VAL A 268 1.42 14.33 -1.79
N ILE A 269 1.88 15.56 -2.03
CA ILE A 269 3.20 15.81 -2.62
C ILE A 269 4.31 15.29 -1.70
N PHE A 270 4.24 15.61 -0.41
CA PHE A 270 5.22 15.12 0.56
C PHE A 270 5.18 13.60 0.71
N ALA A 271 4.00 12.97 0.68
CA ALA A 271 3.89 11.52 0.76
C ALA A 271 4.61 10.80 -0.39
N VAL A 272 4.64 11.39 -1.60
CA VAL A 272 5.42 10.88 -2.73
C VAL A 272 6.92 10.96 -2.43
N VAL A 273 7.38 12.09 -1.90
CA VAL A 273 8.80 12.27 -1.51
C VAL A 273 9.18 11.33 -0.38
N GLU A 274 8.33 11.20 0.63
CA GLU A 274 8.52 10.34 1.79
C GLU A 274 8.59 8.86 1.37
N LEU A 275 7.70 8.39 0.48
CA LEU A 275 7.74 7.04 -0.07
C LEU A 275 9.07 6.74 -0.75
N ILE A 276 9.63 7.70 -1.48
CA ILE A 276 10.88 7.52 -2.23
C ILE A 276 12.11 7.62 -1.31
N ILE A 277 12.08 8.44 -0.26
CA ILE A 277 13.28 8.74 0.54
C ILE A 277 13.31 7.97 1.86
N LEU A 278 12.20 7.97 2.62
CA LEU A 278 12.18 7.45 3.99
C LEU A 278 12.54 5.96 4.09
N PRO A 279 12.18 5.08 3.15
CA PRO A 279 12.58 3.68 3.26
C PRO A 279 14.08 3.44 3.30
N PHE A 280 14.84 4.22 2.53
CA PHE A 280 16.30 4.15 2.50
C PHE A 280 16.91 4.71 3.79
N VAL A 281 16.35 5.81 4.29
CA VAL A 281 16.77 6.39 5.57
C VAL A 281 16.51 5.40 6.72
N ALA A 282 15.32 4.80 6.76
CA ALA A 282 14.98 3.79 7.76
C ALA A 282 15.89 2.56 7.68
N THR A 283 16.25 2.13 6.47
CA THR A 283 17.18 1.01 6.29
C THR A 283 18.59 1.33 6.79
N GLU A 284 19.03 2.58 6.73
CA GLU A 284 20.36 2.97 7.20
C GLU A 284 20.43 3.10 8.73
N PHE A 285 19.41 3.71 9.34
CA PHE A 285 19.43 3.98 10.78
C PHE A 285 18.78 2.88 11.64
N LEU A 286 17.85 2.10 11.07
CA LEU A 286 17.01 1.16 11.82
C LEU A 286 17.08 -0.27 11.28
N SER A 287 18.15 -0.65 10.57
CA SER A 287 18.33 -2.01 10.03
C SER A 287 18.19 -3.10 11.10
N ASN A 288 18.60 -2.81 12.34
CA ASN A 288 18.59 -3.77 13.45
C ASN A 288 17.26 -3.78 14.21
N GLN A 289 16.33 -2.89 13.85
CA GLN A 289 15.04 -2.68 14.53
C GLN A 289 13.90 -2.67 13.51
N PRO A 290 13.66 -3.81 12.82
CA PRO A 290 12.74 -3.89 11.69
C PRO A 290 11.33 -3.42 12.03
N LEU A 291 10.79 -3.82 13.20
CA LEU A 291 9.47 -3.38 13.64
C LEU A 291 9.40 -1.87 13.86
N VAL A 292 10.48 -1.23 14.33
CA VAL A 292 10.51 0.22 14.57
C VAL A 292 10.55 0.96 13.23
N ALA A 293 11.32 0.44 12.28
CA ALA A 293 11.37 0.98 10.92
C ALA A 293 10.00 0.91 10.22
N GLY A 294 9.31 -0.23 10.29
CA GLY A 294 7.95 -0.38 9.75
C GLY A 294 6.93 0.55 10.44
N ALA A 295 6.96 0.63 11.77
CA ALA A 295 6.12 1.56 12.52
C ALA A 295 6.39 3.03 12.17
N TRP A 296 7.65 3.40 11.92
CA TRP A 296 8.01 4.74 11.48
C TRP A 296 7.40 5.05 10.10
N MET A 297 7.42 4.10 9.16
CA MET A 297 6.77 4.28 7.86
C MET A 297 5.27 4.53 8.00
N GLY A 298 4.59 3.73 8.83
CA GLY A 298 3.16 3.89 9.11
C GLY A 298 2.79 5.22 9.79
N LEU A 299 3.71 5.81 10.55
CA LEU A 299 3.48 7.08 11.27
C LEU A 299 3.96 8.31 10.51
N ALA A 300 5.01 8.19 9.71
CA ALA A 300 5.60 9.30 8.98
C ALA A 300 4.90 9.53 7.64
N VAL A 301 4.61 8.47 6.89
CA VAL A 301 4.04 8.60 5.54
C VAL A 301 2.54 8.85 5.62
N LYS A 302 2.11 10.03 5.16
CA LYS A 302 0.76 10.57 5.47
C LYS A 302 -0.38 10.17 4.52
N THR A 303 -0.18 9.15 3.71
CA THR A 303 -1.27 8.58 2.89
C THR A 303 -1.23 7.07 2.99
N ASP A 304 -2.40 6.45 3.18
CA ASP A 304 -2.52 5.00 3.45
C ASP A 304 -1.78 4.15 2.41
N GLY A 305 -1.99 4.43 1.12
CA GLY A 305 -1.32 3.71 0.04
C GLY A 305 0.20 3.86 0.05
N ALA A 306 0.69 5.09 0.28
CA ALA A 306 2.13 5.33 0.33
C ALA A 306 2.77 4.75 1.60
N ALA A 307 2.07 4.78 2.73
CA ALA A 307 2.53 4.21 3.99
C ALA A 307 2.71 2.69 3.86
N VAL A 308 1.70 1.99 3.32
CA VAL A 308 1.80 0.54 3.06
C VAL A 308 2.93 0.23 2.08
N ALA A 309 3.02 0.95 0.96
CA ALA A 309 4.09 0.75 -0.02
C ALA A 309 5.48 0.99 0.59
N SER A 310 5.65 2.08 1.36
CA SER A 310 6.91 2.39 2.03
C SER A 310 7.28 1.34 3.08
N GLY A 311 6.30 0.77 3.80
CA GLY A 311 6.50 -0.33 4.73
C GLY A 311 7.01 -1.59 4.03
N GLN A 312 6.43 -1.96 2.88
CA GLN A 312 6.89 -3.10 2.07
C GLN A 312 8.31 -2.89 1.54
N ILE A 313 8.63 -1.67 1.08
CA ILE A 313 9.98 -1.32 0.63
C ILE A 313 10.97 -1.42 1.81
N VAL A 314 10.64 -0.89 2.99
CA VAL A 314 11.48 -1.00 4.20
C VAL A 314 11.67 -2.45 4.63
N GLU A 315 10.60 -3.23 4.72
CA GLU A 315 10.64 -4.63 5.13
C GLU A 315 11.62 -5.40 4.22
N SER A 316 11.45 -5.27 2.91
CA SER A 316 12.28 -5.96 1.94
C SER A 316 13.75 -5.53 2.02
N LEU A 317 14.03 -4.22 2.11
CA LEU A 317 15.39 -3.68 2.23
C LEU A 317 16.09 -4.14 3.51
N ILE A 318 15.39 -4.12 4.65
CA ILE A 318 15.92 -4.54 5.95
C ILE A 318 16.16 -6.05 5.98
N TYR A 319 15.24 -6.86 5.47
CA TYR A 319 15.43 -8.32 5.43
C TYR A 319 16.64 -8.71 4.61
N ALA A 320 16.83 -8.11 3.44
CA ALA A 320 17.97 -8.44 2.62
C ALA A 320 19.30 -7.91 3.18
N ARG A 321 19.33 -6.76 3.87
CA ARG A 321 20.53 -6.30 4.61
C ARG A 321 20.90 -7.25 5.73
N ASN A 322 19.93 -7.69 6.52
CA ASN A 322 20.14 -8.61 7.64
C ASN A 322 20.49 -10.03 7.18
N ALA A 323 19.87 -10.51 6.10
CA ALA A 323 20.20 -11.80 5.50
C ALA A 323 21.67 -11.85 5.05
N ALA A 324 22.22 -10.73 4.53
CA ALA A 324 23.64 -10.62 4.21
C ALA A 324 24.56 -10.69 5.45
N GLN A 325 24.03 -10.40 6.65
CA GLN A 325 24.71 -10.52 7.93
C GLN A 325 24.40 -11.84 8.66
N GLY A 326 23.64 -12.75 8.04
CA GLY A 326 23.24 -14.03 8.62
C GLY A 326 22.05 -13.95 9.60
N ILE A 327 21.40 -12.79 9.73
CA ILE A 327 20.21 -12.59 10.57
C ILE A 327 18.97 -12.74 9.69
N ASN A 328 18.14 -13.75 9.97
CA ASN A 328 16.91 -13.99 9.22
C ASN A 328 15.70 -13.69 10.11
N TYR A 329 15.07 -12.54 9.88
CA TYR A 329 13.78 -12.22 10.49
C TYR A 329 12.65 -13.03 9.85
N GLN A 330 11.60 -13.33 10.61
CA GLN A 330 10.44 -14.04 10.11
C GLN A 330 9.64 -13.12 9.16
N PRO A 331 9.34 -13.53 7.92
CA PRO A 331 8.65 -12.68 6.97
C PRO A 331 7.24 -12.25 7.39
N GLY A 332 6.88 -11.01 7.07
CA GLY A 332 5.54 -10.46 7.19
C GLY A 332 5.16 -9.99 8.60
N TRP A 333 6.13 -9.75 9.48
CA TRP A 333 5.89 -9.14 10.79
C TRP A 333 6.21 -7.64 10.83
N VAL A 334 6.83 -7.10 9.78
CA VAL A 334 7.34 -5.71 9.71
C VAL A 334 6.34 -4.78 9.05
#